data_AF-A0A428Z0E7-F1
#
_entry.id   AF-A0A428Z0E7-F1
#
_cell.length_a   1.000
_cell.length_b   1.000
_cell.length_c   1.000
_cell.angle_alpha   90.00
_cell.angle_beta   90.00
_cell.angle_gamma   90.00
#
_symmetry.space_group_name_H-M   'P 1'
#
loop_
_entity.id
_entity.type
_entity.pdbx_description
1 polymer ?
#
loop_
_entity_poly.entity_id
_entity_poly.type
_entity_poly.pdbx_seq_one_letter_code
_entity_poly.pdbx_strand_id
1 'polypeptide(L)'
;PLDQEAHRRVTTLYFPDLRVPLHPESLSEGAASLLPDQDRPAVLWTIDLDGDGRTAAVDVTRALVRSRARLDYAGVQQQIDTGTAEEPLALLKEIGLLREKLEVERGGISLAVPEQEVVEHDHTYELAYRAPLPADGWNSQISLLTGMAAADLMLSLGTGILRTLPAAPDGAVGRLRHTAHALRIDWPHHVSYAELVRSLDPHRPRHAAFLQECTT
;
A
#
# COMPACT_ATOMS: atom_id res chain seq x y z
N PRO A 1 -16.86 18.16 -20.76
CA PRO A 1 -17.60 17.75 -19.54
C PRO A 1 -16.64 17.04 -18.57
N LEU A 2 -16.92 16.99 -17.26
CA LEU A 2 -16.00 16.47 -16.23
C LEU A 2 -15.40 15.09 -16.55
N ASP A 3 -16.24 14.15 -16.98
CA ASP A 3 -15.85 12.77 -17.32
C ASP A 3 -14.77 12.72 -18.43
N GLN A 4 -14.97 13.46 -19.52
CA GLN A 4 -13.99 13.54 -20.62
C GLN A 4 -12.65 14.12 -20.16
N GLU A 5 -12.67 15.10 -19.24
CA GLU A 5 -11.44 15.67 -18.69
C GLU A 5 -10.73 14.71 -17.75
N ALA A 6 -11.47 13.95 -16.93
CA ALA A 6 -10.90 12.91 -16.08
C ALA A 6 -10.26 11.80 -16.93
N HIS A 7 -10.93 11.35 -18.00
CA HIS A 7 -10.36 10.41 -18.97
C HIS A 7 -9.12 10.95 -19.67
N ARG A 8 -9.06 12.26 -19.95
CA ARG A 8 -7.88 12.92 -20.54
C ARG A 8 -6.70 12.99 -19.56
N ARG A 9 -6.96 13.24 -18.26
CA ARG A 9 -5.93 13.35 -17.22
C ARG A 9 -5.43 12.00 -16.73
N VAL A 10 -6.29 10.98 -16.68
CA VAL A 10 -6.04 9.60 -16.20
C VAL A 10 -5.75 9.50 -14.70
N THR A 11 -4.89 10.37 -14.15
CA THR A 11 -4.45 10.36 -12.76
C THR A 11 -4.20 11.77 -12.23
N THR A 12 -4.16 11.90 -10.90
CA THR A 12 -3.53 13.07 -10.25
C THR A 12 -2.02 12.94 -10.40
N LEU A 13 -1.34 14.04 -10.71
CA LEU A 13 0.12 14.13 -10.69
C LEU A 13 0.56 14.82 -9.41
N TYR A 14 1.49 14.20 -8.70
CA TYR A 14 2.08 14.73 -7.46
C TYR A 14 3.52 15.15 -7.75
N PHE A 15 3.79 16.44 -7.58
CA PHE A 15 5.13 17.03 -7.62
C PHE A 15 5.53 17.42 -6.19
N PRO A 16 6.84 17.64 -5.93
CA PRO A 16 7.30 18.07 -4.60
C PRO A 16 6.63 19.34 -4.06
N ASP A 17 6.32 20.30 -4.95
CA ASP A 17 5.81 21.63 -4.61
C ASP A 17 4.32 21.82 -4.93
N LEU A 18 3.76 20.98 -5.81
CA LEU A 18 2.36 21.11 -6.22
C LEU A 18 1.72 19.78 -6.61
N ARG A 19 0.39 19.75 -6.64
CA ARG A 19 -0.38 18.65 -7.23
C ARG A 19 -1.20 19.14 -8.41
N VAL A 20 -1.33 18.33 -9.45
CA VAL A 20 -2.25 18.55 -10.57
C VAL A 20 -3.38 17.52 -10.44
N PRO A 21 -4.54 17.90 -9.86
CA PRO A 21 -5.56 16.93 -9.46
C PRO A 21 -6.32 16.35 -10.66
N LEU A 22 -6.71 15.07 -10.58
CA LEU A 22 -7.59 14.42 -11.56
C LEU A 22 -8.97 15.08 -11.63
N HIS A 23 -9.52 15.40 -10.46
CA HIS A 23 -10.84 16.02 -10.29
C HIS A 23 -10.70 17.45 -9.77
N PRO A 24 -11.71 18.32 -9.97
CA PRO A 24 -11.77 19.61 -9.28
C PRO A 24 -11.74 19.46 -7.76
N GLU A 25 -11.13 20.41 -7.06
CA GLU A 25 -10.98 20.41 -5.60
C GLU A 25 -12.33 20.32 -4.87
N SER A 26 -13.37 20.95 -5.43
CA SER A 26 -14.74 20.88 -4.90
C SER A 26 -15.28 19.44 -4.82
N LEU A 27 -14.76 18.52 -5.63
CA LEU A 27 -15.03 17.08 -5.53
C LEU A 27 -13.98 16.37 -4.69
N SER A 28 -12.69 16.42 -5.07
CA SER A 28 -11.64 15.60 -4.44
C SER A 28 -11.35 15.97 -2.99
N GLU A 29 -11.50 17.24 -2.63
CA GLU A 29 -11.22 17.77 -1.29
C GLU A 29 -12.50 18.18 -0.56
N GLY A 30 -13.59 18.34 -1.30
CA GLY A 30 -14.92 18.58 -0.77
C GLY A 30 -15.78 17.31 -0.77
N ALA A 31 -16.67 17.21 -1.76
CA ALA A 31 -17.81 16.30 -1.74
C ALA A 31 -17.47 14.81 -1.63
N ALA A 32 -16.30 14.39 -2.12
CA ALA A 32 -15.83 13.00 -2.07
C ALA A 32 -14.78 12.74 -0.98
N SER A 33 -14.31 13.78 -0.28
CA SER A 33 -13.30 13.64 0.77
C SER A 33 -13.94 13.17 2.08
N LEU A 34 -13.40 12.10 2.66
CA LEU A 34 -13.85 11.50 3.92
C LEU A 34 -13.29 12.23 5.15
N LEU A 35 -13.35 13.56 5.14
CA LEU A 35 -12.97 14.37 6.30
C LEU A 35 -13.83 14.00 7.52
N PRO A 36 -13.27 14.11 8.75
CA PRO A 36 -14.00 13.78 9.97
C PRO A 36 -15.29 14.57 10.14
N ASP A 37 -16.23 13.96 10.86
CA ASP A 37 -17.49 14.54 11.35
C ASP A 37 -18.45 15.04 10.26
N GLN A 38 -18.29 14.54 9.03
CA GLN A 38 -19.14 14.87 7.89
C GLN A 38 -19.73 13.61 7.26
N ASP A 39 -21.02 13.67 6.93
CA ASP A 39 -21.67 12.59 6.17
C ASP A 39 -21.22 12.66 4.71
N ARG A 40 -20.73 11.54 4.20
CA ARG A 40 -20.22 11.41 2.84
C ARG A 40 -20.78 10.18 2.15
N PRO A 41 -21.18 10.29 0.86
CA PRO A 41 -21.49 9.12 0.07
C PRO A 41 -20.23 8.29 -0.15
N ALA A 42 -20.34 6.98 0.04
CA ALA A 42 -19.27 6.03 -0.17
C ALA A 42 -19.80 4.75 -0.84
N VAL A 43 -18.91 4.05 -1.52
CA VAL A 43 -19.10 2.63 -1.87
C VAL A 43 -18.45 1.83 -0.75
N LEU A 44 -19.28 1.27 0.13
CA LEU A 44 -18.83 0.50 1.29
C LEU A 44 -18.60 -0.94 0.88
N TRP A 45 -17.37 -1.41 1.09
CA TRP A 45 -17.00 -2.81 0.98
C TRP A 45 -17.01 -3.43 2.37
N THR A 46 -17.78 -4.50 2.54
CA THR A 46 -17.77 -5.35 3.74
C THR A 46 -17.18 -6.69 3.34
N ILE A 47 -16.08 -7.06 4.01
CA ILE A 47 -15.34 -8.28 3.71
C ILE A 47 -15.19 -9.07 5.01
N ASP A 48 -15.88 -10.20 5.09
CA ASP A 48 -15.81 -11.09 6.24
C ASP A 48 -14.57 -11.98 6.10
N LEU A 49 -13.81 -12.12 7.18
CA LEU A 49 -12.60 -12.92 7.24
C LEU A 49 -12.77 -14.11 8.19
N ASP A 50 -12.18 -15.25 7.84
CA ASP A 50 -12.02 -16.37 8.76
C ASP A 50 -10.84 -16.15 9.73
N GLY A 51 -10.62 -17.11 10.65
CA GLY A 51 -9.54 -17.02 11.64
C GLY A 51 -8.12 -17.04 11.07
N ASP A 52 -7.94 -17.41 9.80
CA ASP A 52 -6.67 -17.35 9.08
C ASP A 52 -6.55 -16.07 8.23
N GLY A 53 -7.55 -15.18 8.30
CA GLY A 53 -7.62 -13.95 7.52
C GLY A 53 -8.03 -14.17 6.07
N ARG A 54 -8.56 -15.35 5.68
CA ARG A 54 -9.06 -15.59 4.31
C ARG A 54 -10.48 -15.05 4.17
N THR A 55 -10.83 -14.65 2.95
CA THR A 55 -12.14 -14.09 2.64
C THR A 55 -13.22 -15.16 2.73
N ALA A 56 -14.23 -14.94 3.58
CA ALA A 56 -15.40 -15.79 3.74
C ALA A 56 -16.62 -15.25 2.97
N ALA A 57 -16.82 -13.92 2.98
CA ALA A 57 -17.89 -13.25 2.25
C ALA A 57 -17.48 -11.83 1.84
N VAL A 58 -18.11 -11.32 0.78
CA VAL A 58 -17.91 -9.98 0.26
C VAL A 58 -19.27 -9.38 -0.07
N ASP A 59 -19.53 -8.18 0.44
CA ASP A 59 -20.66 -7.35 0.04
C ASP A 59 -20.16 -5.95 -0.35
N VAL A 60 -20.84 -5.34 -1.33
CA VAL A 60 -20.55 -3.97 -1.76
C VAL A 60 -21.86 -3.21 -1.93
N THR A 61 -21.98 -2.10 -1.20
CA THR A 61 -23.21 -1.29 -1.18
C THR A 61 -22.90 0.19 -1.22
N ARG A 62 -23.91 0.99 -1.60
CA ARG A 62 -23.83 2.45 -1.48
C ARG A 62 -24.26 2.83 -0.07
N ALA A 63 -23.45 3.61 0.62
CA ALA A 63 -23.71 4.04 1.99
C ALA A 63 -23.44 5.53 2.19
N LEU A 64 -24.02 6.09 3.24
CA LEU A 64 -23.54 7.33 3.85
C LEU A 64 -22.65 6.95 5.04
N VAL A 65 -21.44 7.47 5.07
CA VAL A 65 -20.46 7.22 6.14
C VAL A 65 -20.08 8.52 6.80
N ARG A 66 -19.73 8.45 8.09
CA ARG A 66 -19.15 9.56 8.85
C ARG A 66 -17.82 9.11 9.44
N SER A 67 -16.72 9.65 8.92
CA SER A 67 -15.40 9.41 9.48
C SER A 67 -15.31 10.02 10.88
N ARG A 68 -14.78 9.27 11.85
CA ARG A 68 -14.65 9.74 13.24
C ARG A 68 -13.30 10.41 13.52
N ALA A 69 -12.28 10.08 12.75
CA ALA A 69 -10.93 10.58 12.94
C ALA A 69 -10.14 10.56 11.64
N ARG A 70 -9.20 11.49 11.51
CA ARG A 70 -8.13 11.45 10.51
C ARG A 70 -6.86 11.08 11.25
N LEU A 71 -6.32 9.92 10.96
CA LEU A 71 -5.12 9.38 11.59
C LEU A 71 -3.94 9.42 10.62
N ASP A 72 -2.73 9.50 11.16
CA ASP A 72 -1.48 9.30 10.44
C ASP A 72 -0.81 7.99 10.89
N TYR A 73 0.03 7.41 10.02
CA TYR A 73 0.64 6.10 10.28
C TYR A 73 1.54 6.09 11.53
N ALA A 74 2.25 7.18 11.82
CA ALA A 74 3.12 7.25 12.99
C ALA A 74 2.29 7.20 14.28
N GLY A 75 1.20 7.96 14.35
CA GLY A 75 0.25 7.91 15.46
C GLY A 75 -0.42 6.54 15.60
N VAL A 76 -0.86 5.93 14.50
CA VAL A 76 -1.43 4.57 14.49
C VAL A 76 -0.45 3.54 15.04
N GLN A 77 0.78 3.55 14.53
CA GLN A 77 1.84 2.64 14.96
C GLN A 77 2.10 2.79 16.46
N GLN A 78 2.23 4.02 16.95
CA GLN A 78 2.45 4.30 18.37
C GLN A 78 1.30 3.79 19.25
N GLN A 79 0.05 4.01 18.85
CA GLN A 79 -1.12 3.55 19.62
C GLN A 79 -1.18 2.02 19.70
N ILE A 80 -0.87 1.33 18.60
CA ILE A 80 -0.80 -0.12 18.56
C ILE A 80 0.34 -0.64 19.45
N ASP A 81 1.53 -0.05 19.35
CA ASP A 81 2.71 -0.50 20.11
C ASP A 81 2.59 -0.25 21.62
N THR A 82 1.86 0.80 22.01
CA THR A 82 1.61 1.13 23.42
C THR A 82 0.34 0.48 23.98
N GLY A 83 -0.42 -0.24 23.16
CA GLY A 83 -1.68 -0.89 23.57
C GLY A 83 -2.80 0.10 23.90
N THR A 84 -2.75 1.31 23.35
CA THR A 84 -3.76 2.37 23.55
C THR A 84 -4.73 2.51 22.38
N ALA A 85 -4.49 1.79 21.28
CA ALA A 85 -5.39 1.74 20.13
C ALA A 85 -6.78 1.18 20.50
N GLU A 86 -7.84 1.83 20.02
CA GLU A 86 -9.20 1.28 20.09
C GLU A 86 -9.30 0.00 19.25
N GLU A 87 -10.27 -0.87 19.59
CA GLU A 87 -10.41 -2.21 19.00
C GLU A 87 -10.29 -2.24 17.45
N PRO A 88 -10.97 -1.38 16.66
CA PRO A 88 -10.86 -1.43 15.20
C PRO A 88 -9.43 -1.18 14.70
N LEU A 89 -8.69 -0.31 15.39
CA LEU A 89 -7.31 0.02 15.03
C LEU A 89 -6.33 -1.03 15.54
N ALA A 90 -6.59 -1.63 16.71
CA ALA A 90 -5.81 -2.74 17.23
C ALA A 90 -5.88 -3.96 16.30
N LEU A 91 -7.06 -4.25 15.74
CA LEU A 91 -7.28 -5.34 14.79
C LEU A 91 -6.54 -5.16 13.46
N LEU A 92 -6.13 -3.93 13.10
CA LEU A 92 -5.33 -3.68 11.88
C LEU A 92 -4.04 -4.52 11.89
N LYS A 93 -3.36 -4.60 13.04
CA LYS A 93 -2.15 -5.42 13.18
C LYS A 93 -2.45 -6.91 13.06
N GLU A 94 -3.49 -7.38 13.76
CA GLU A 94 -3.86 -8.79 13.76
C GLU A 94 -4.21 -9.27 12.35
N ILE A 95 -5.12 -8.56 11.68
CA ILE A 95 -5.53 -8.87 10.32
C ILE A 95 -4.35 -8.69 9.36
N GLY A 96 -3.58 -7.61 9.50
CA GLY A 96 -2.39 -7.34 8.67
C GLY A 96 -1.41 -8.50 8.65
N LEU A 97 -1.06 -9.04 9.82
CA LEU A 97 -0.14 -10.17 9.96
C LEU A 97 -0.68 -11.46 9.32
N LEU A 98 -1.98 -11.75 9.48
CA LEU A 98 -2.62 -12.88 8.81
C LEU A 98 -2.57 -12.73 7.29
N ARG A 99 -2.85 -11.52 6.78
CA ARG A 99 -2.82 -11.23 5.34
C ARG A 99 -1.41 -11.26 4.75
N GLU A 100 -0.39 -10.84 5.49
CA GLU A 100 1.03 -11.00 5.12
C GLU A 100 1.43 -12.46 5.05
N LYS A 101 0.98 -13.32 5.98
CA LYS A 101 1.20 -14.76 5.89
C LYS A 101 0.58 -15.35 4.62
N LEU A 102 -0.67 -14.97 4.32
CA LEU A 102 -1.32 -15.36 3.05
C LEU A 102 -0.60 -14.78 1.82
N GLU A 103 0.15 -13.68 1.95
CA GLU A 103 1.01 -13.16 0.89
C GLU A 103 2.19 -14.06 0.61
N VAL A 104 2.82 -14.56 1.66
CA VAL A 104 3.89 -15.54 1.54
C VAL A 104 3.37 -16.81 0.87
N GLU A 105 2.23 -17.33 1.31
CA GLU A 105 1.62 -18.55 0.77
C GLU A 105 1.32 -18.43 -0.74
N ARG A 106 0.86 -17.26 -1.20
CA ARG A 106 0.61 -16.98 -2.63
C ARG A 106 1.85 -16.60 -3.44
N GLY A 107 3.03 -16.54 -2.81
CA GLY A 107 4.28 -16.11 -3.45
C GLY A 107 4.34 -14.62 -3.78
N GLY A 108 3.50 -13.80 -3.15
CA GLY A 108 3.53 -12.34 -3.29
C GLY A 108 4.79 -11.74 -2.66
N ILE A 109 5.14 -10.52 -3.05
CA ILE A 109 6.33 -9.82 -2.54
C ILE A 109 5.97 -8.35 -2.35
N SER A 110 6.07 -7.88 -1.11
CA SER A 110 5.98 -6.47 -0.76
C SER A 110 7.40 -5.92 -0.55
N LEU A 111 7.78 -4.90 -1.33
CA LEU A 111 9.05 -4.22 -1.18
C LEU A 111 8.88 -3.06 -0.19
N ALA A 112 9.59 -3.10 0.94
CA ALA A 112 9.64 -1.98 1.89
C ALA A 112 10.66 -0.94 1.42
N VAL A 113 10.50 -0.40 0.20
CA VAL A 113 11.42 0.60 -0.35
C VAL A 113 11.30 1.90 0.47
N PRO A 114 12.40 2.46 1.00
CA PRO A 114 12.35 3.78 1.61
C PRO A 114 11.90 4.83 0.59
N GLU A 115 10.91 5.62 0.97
CA GLU A 115 10.45 6.75 0.17
C GLU A 115 11.40 7.93 0.34
N GLN A 116 11.76 8.56 -0.77
CA GLN A 116 12.51 9.81 -0.77
C GLN A 116 11.51 10.97 -0.79
N GLU A 117 11.55 11.80 0.24
CA GLU A 117 10.67 12.95 0.40
C GLU A 117 11.48 14.25 0.30
N VAL A 118 10.88 15.27 -0.32
CA VAL A 118 11.42 16.63 -0.32
C VAL A 118 10.74 17.36 0.83
N VAL A 119 11.52 17.80 1.81
CA VAL A 119 11.03 18.50 3.00
C VAL A 119 11.43 19.97 2.91
N GLU A 120 10.47 20.87 3.06
CA GLU A 120 10.74 22.31 3.12
C GLU A 120 11.01 22.74 4.58
N HIS A 121 12.16 23.36 4.80
CA HIS A 121 12.54 24.01 6.06
C HIS A 121 13.02 25.43 5.77
N ASP A 122 12.34 26.44 6.32
CA ASP A 122 12.72 27.86 6.22
C ASP A 122 13.07 28.31 4.78
N HIS A 123 12.23 27.96 3.81
CA HIS A 123 12.42 28.23 2.37
C HIS A 123 13.64 27.53 1.74
N THR A 124 14.20 26.52 2.40
CA THR A 124 15.17 25.58 1.84
C THR A 124 14.54 24.20 1.71
N TYR A 125 15.01 23.41 0.75
CA TYR A 125 14.55 22.05 0.53
C TYR A 125 15.65 21.06 0.88
N GLU A 126 15.31 20.05 1.66
CA GLU A 126 16.18 18.91 1.94
C GLU A 126 15.55 17.60 1.50
N LEU A 127 16.40 16.59 1.31
CA LEU A 127 15.97 15.23 0.99
C LEU A 127 15.95 14.42 2.27
N ALA A 128 14.77 13.93 2.63
CA ALA A 128 14.58 12.98 3.71
C ALA A 128 14.27 11.58 3.13
N TYR A 129 14.62 10.55 3.88
CA TYR A 129 14.21 9.18 3.59
C TYR A 129 13.28 8.69 4.68
N ARG A 130 12.09 8.25 4.29
CA ARG A 130 11.09 7.65 5.18
C ARG A 130 11.00 6.17 4.87
N ALA A 131 11.39 5.33 5.82
CA ALA A 131 11.06 3.91 5.73
C ALA A 131 9.59 3.71 6.14
N PRO A 132 8.84 2.84 5.45
CA PRO A 132 7.47 2.53 5.82
C PRO A 132 7.42 1.88 7.22
N LEU A 133 6.39 2.21 8.00
CA LEU A 133 6.12 1.54 9.27
C LEU A 133 5.34 0.24 9.02
N PRO A 134 5.32 -0.71 9.97
CA PRO A 134 4.48 -1.90 9.87
C PRO A 134 3.00 -1.57 9.58
N ALA A 135 2.47 -0.49 10.16
CA ALA A 135 1.11 -0.02 9.90
C ALA A 135 0.84 0.35 8.42
N ASP A 136 1.84 0.90 7.69
CA ASP A 136 1.74 1.15 6.24
C ASP A 136 1.50 -0.18 5.49
N GLY A 137 2.23 -1.24 5.88
CA GLY A 137 2.10 -2.58 5.31
C GLY A 137 0.75 -3.24 5.61
N TRP A 138 0.29 -3.17 6.86
CA TRP A 138 -1.00 -3.73 7.27
C TRP A 138 -2.16 -3.06 6.55
N ASN A 139 -2.16 -1.72 6.43
CA ASN A 139 -3.18 -1.02 5.66
C ASN A 139 -3.12 -1.35 4.16
N SER A 140 -1.91 -1.53 3.62
CA SER A 140 -1.72 -1.99 2.24
C SER A 140 -2.35 -3.36 2.00
N GLN A 141 -2.25 -4.29 2.97
CA GLN A 141 -2.92 -5.59 2.87
C GLN A 141 -4.46 -5.49 2.85
N ILE A 142 -5.06 -4.53 3.56
CA ILE A 142 -6.52 -4.27 3.49
C ILE A 142 -6.92 -3.74 2.10
N SER A 143 -6.10 -2.85 1.54
CA SER A 143 -6.30 -2.33 0.18
C SER A 143 -6.18 -3.45 -0.87
N LEU A 144 -5.17 -4.32 -0.74
CA LEU A 144 -4.98 -5.49 -1.60
C LEU A 144 -6.14 -6.49 -1.47
N LEU A 145 -6.59 -6.78 -0.26
CA LEU A 145 -7.76 -7.62 0.00
C LEU A 145 -9.00 -7.09 -0.74
N THR A 146 -9.25 -5.79 -0.64
CA THR A 146 -10.38 -5.13 -1.31
C THR A 146 -10.25 -5.19 -2.83
N GLY A 147 -9.04 -4.96 -3.36
CA GLY A 147 -8.75 -5.08 -4.79
C GLY A 147 -8.93 -6.51 -5.33
N MET A 148 -8.52 -7.53 -4.57
CA MET A 148 -8.72 -8.93 -4.92
C MET A 148 -10.21 -9.30 -4.92
N ALA A 149 -10.95 -8.89 -3.89
CA ALA A 149 -12.40 -9.10 -3.82
C ALA A 149 -13.13 -8.46 -5.01
N ALA A 150 -12.74 -7.24 -5.39
CA ALA A 150 -13.29 -6.57 -6.57
C ALA A 150 -12.95 -7.31 -7.87
N ALA A 151 -11.71 -7.78 -8.01
CA ALA A 151 -11.28 -8.56 -9.17
C ALA A 151 -12.05 -9.88 -9.30
N ASP A 152 -12.24 -10.61 -8.20
CA ASP A 152 -12.99 -11.86 -8.18
C ASP A 152 -14.46 -11.65 -8.58
N LEU A 153 -15.09 -10.57 -8.09
CA LEU A 153 -16.45 -10.19 -8.49
C LEU A 153 -16.53 -9.91 -9.99
N MET A 154 -15.62 -9.09 -10.53
CA MET A 154 -15.56 -8.76 -11.96
C MET A 154 -15.34 -10.00 -12.84
N LEU A 155 -14.45 -10.90 -12.43
CA LEU A 155 -14.17 -12.15 -13.12
C LEU A 155 -15.40 -13.07 -13.11
N SER A 156 -16.09 -13.21 -11.97
CA SER A 156 -17.28 -14.07 -11.85
C SER A 156 -18.44 -13.61 -12.74
N LEU A 157 -18.57 -12.29 -12.94
CA LEU A 157 -19.59 -11.68 -13.81
C LEU A 157 -19.15 -11.59 -15.27
N GLY A 158 -17.89 -11.90 -15.58
CA GLY A 158 -17.33 -11.83 -16.93
C GLY A 158 -17.17 -10.42 -17.49
N THR A 159 -17.21 -9.38 -16.65
CA THR A 159 -17.06 -7.97 -17.06
C THR A 159 -16.27 -7.21 -16.01
N GLY A 160 -15.20 -6.53 -16.43
CA GLY A 160 -14.44 -5.64 -15.55
C GLY A 160 -13.13 -5.18 -16.16
N ILE A 161 -12.42 -4.35 -15.40
CA ILE A 161 -11.10 -3.83 -15.75
C ILE A 161 -10.12 -4.37 -14.71
N LEU A 162 -9.16 -5.18 -15.16
CA LEU A 162 -8.17 -5.83 -14.30
C LEU A 162 -6.78 -5.28 -14.59
N ARG A 163 -5.97 -5.16 -13.53
CA ARG A 163 -4.54 -4.89 -13.64
C ARG A 163 -3.79 -6.20 -13.42
N THR A 164 -3.01 -6.62 -14.41
CA THR A 164 -2.16 -7.81 -14.33
C THR A 164 -0.69 -7.42 -14.29
N LEU A 165 0.13 -8.21 -13.58
CA LEU A 165 1.58 -8.10 -13.60
C LEU A 165 2.14 -9.26 -14.46
N PRO A 166 2.87 -9.00 -15.55
CA PRO A 166 3.52 -10.06 -16.30
C PRO A 166 4.64 -10.71 -15.47
N ALA A 167 5.03 -11.93 -15.86
CA ALA A 167 6.16 -12.60 -15.24
C ALA A 167 7.45 -11.77 -15.40
N ALA A 168 8.33 -11.85 -14.40
CA ALA A 168 9.63 -11.20 -14.47
C ALA A 168 10.44 -11.73 -15.67
N PRO A 169 11.19 -10.87 -16.38
CA PRO A 169 12.01 -11.31 -17.49
C PRO A 169 13.12 -12.25 -17.04
N ASP A 170 13.53 -13.15 -17.94
CA ASP A 170 14.61 -14.11 -17.68
C ASP A 170 15.88 -13.40 -17.21
N GLY A 171 16.52 -13.96 -16.17
CA GLY A 171 17.77 -13.43 -15.63
C GLY A 171 17.64 -12.22 -14.69
N ALA A 172 16.44 -11.68 -14.44
CA ALA A 172 16.24 -10.58 -13.49
C ALA A 172 16.81 -10.90 -12.09
N VAL A 173 16.54 -12.11 -11.58
CA VAL A 173 17.09 -12.58 -10.30
C VAL A 173 18.62 -12.72 -10.34
N GLY A 174 19.19 -13.10 -11.49
CA GLY A 174 20.64 -13.19 -11.68
C GLY A 174 21.31 -11.83 -11.56
N ARG A 175 20.72 -10.79 -12.15
CA ARG A 175 21.18 -9.40 -11.99
C ARG A 175 21.16 -8.98 -10.53
N LEU A 176 20.05 -9.22 -9.82
CA LEU A 176 19.92 -8.88 -8.41
C LEU A 176 20.94 -9.64 -7.54
N ARG A 177 21.26 -10.90 -7.84
CA ARG A 177 22.31 -11.65 -7.12
C ARG A 177 23.68 -10.97 -7.22
N HIS A 178 24.04 -10.42 -8.38
CA HIS A 178 25.27 -9.66 -8.52
C HIS A 178 25.24 -8.36 -7.69
N THR A 179 24.10 -7.66 -7.67
CA THR A 179 23.91 -6.46 -6.85
C THR A 179 24.02 -6.77 -5.35
N ALA A 180 23.41 -7.86 -4.88
CA ALA A 180 23.52 -8.29 -3.48
C ALA A 180 24.98 -8.54 -3.07
N HIS A 181 25.74 -9.23 -3.93
CA HIS A 181 27.17 -9.47 -3.70
C HIS A 181 27.96 -8.15 -3.62
N ALA A 182 27.73 -7.22 -4.55
CA ALA A 182 28.39 -5.90 -4.55
C ALA A 182 28.07 -5.09 -3.29
N LEU A 183 26.82 -5.14 -2.82
CA LEU A 183 26.36 -4.47 -1.60
C LEU A 183 26.71 -5.23 -0.31
N ARG A 184 27.35 -6.41 -0.41
CA ARG A 184 27.68 -7.29 0.72
C ARG A 184 26.45 -7.71 1.53
N ILE A 185 25.37 -8.04 0.83
CA ILE A 185 24.17 -8.67 1.36
C ILE A 185 24.33 -10.17 1.19
N ASP A 186 24.19 -10.93 2.28
CA ASP A 186 24.23 -12.38 2.22
C ASP A 186 22.96 -12.91 1.55
N TRP A 187 23.13 -13.62 0.45
CA TRP A 187 22.03 -14.26 -0.28
C TRP A 187 22.39 -15.70 -0.64
N PRO A 188 22.23 -16.64 0.31
CA PRO A 188 22.48 -18.05 0.07
C PRO A 188 21.66 -18.59 -1.10
N HIS A 189 22.19 -19.59 -1.81
CA HIS A 189 21.51 -20.16 -2.98
C HIS A 189 20.15 -20.82 -2.66
N HIS A 190 19.96 -21.29 -1.42
CA HIS A 190 18.73 -21.90 -0.96
C HIS A 190 17.65 -20.88 -0.52
N VAL A 191 18.04 -19.61 -0.32
CA VAL A 191 17.10 -18.55 0.04
C VAL A 191 16.49 -17.98 -1.22
N SER A 192 15.16 -17.99 -1.29
CA SER A 192 14.42 -17.42 -2.42
C SER A 192 14.56 -15.88 -2.46
N TYR A 193 14.27 -15.29 -3.61
CA TYR A 193 14.23 -13.82 -3.75
C TYR A 193 13.23 -13.18 -2.76
N ALA A 194 12.04 -13.80 -2.66
CA ALA A 194 10.97 -13.32 -1.79
C ALA A 194 11.35 -13.38 -0.30
N GLU A 195 12.06 -14.42 0.14
CA GLU A 195 12.57 -14.53 1.51
C GLU A 195 13.69 -13.53 1.79
N LEU A 196 14.63 -13.35 0.84
CA LEU A 196 15.68 -12.35 1.00
C LEU A 196 15.08 -10.97 1.20
N VAL A 197 14.22 -10.52 0.29
CA VAL A 197 13.61 -9.18 0.33
C VAL A 197 12.95 -8.89 1.67
N ARG A 198 12.19 -9.85 2.23
CA ARG A 198 11.53 -9.69 3.53
C ARG A 198 12.49 -9.58 4.70
N SER A 199 13.69 -10.13 4.58
CA SER A 199 14.72 -10.05 5.62
C SER A 199 15.46 -8.71 5.63
N LEU A 200 15.27 -7.87 4.60
CA LEU A 200 15.99 -6.61 4.45
C LEU A 200 15.36 -5.50 5.28
N ASP A 201 16.13 -5.00 6.23
CA ASP A 201 15.83 -3.77 6.98
C ASP A 201 16.04 -2.49 6.14
N PRO A 202 14.97 -1.74 5.79
CA PRO A 202 15.07 -0.51 5.00
C PRO A 202 15.83 0.64 5.68
N HIS A 203 16.06 0.59 6.99
CA HIS A 203 16.86 1.59 7.69
C HIS A 203 18.37 1.39 7.52
N ARG A 204 18.80 0.24 6.96
CA ARG A 204 20.22 -0.02 6.66
C ARG A 204 20.55 0.43 5.24
N PRO A 205 21.52 1.33 5.01
CA PRO A 205 21.78 1.90 3.68
C PRO A 205 22.00 0.89 2.55
N ARG A 206 22.69 -0.23 2.84
CA ARG A 206 22.92 -1.29 1.84
C ARG A 206 21.64 -2.02 1.46
N HIS A 207 20.77 -2.27 2.43
CA HIS A 207 19.48 -2.92 2.20
C HIS A 207 18.53 -1.99 1.45
N ALA A 208 18.47 -0.72 1.84
CA ALA A 208 17.72 0.32 1.13
C ALA A 208 18.14 0.40 -0.35
N ALA A 209 19.44 0.45 -0.63
CA ALA A 209 19.96 0.46 -2.00
C ALA A 209 19.55 -0.79 -2.79
N PHE A 210 19.60 -1.96 -2.17
CA PHE A 210 19.17 -3.20 -2.83
C PHE A 210 17.65 -3.23 -3.09
N LEU A 211 16.84 -2.77 -2.14
CA LEU A 211 15.39 -2.68 -2.30
C LEU A 211 15.01 -1.71 -3.43
N GLN A 212 15.74 -0.60 -3.58
CA GLN A 212 15.56 0.32 -4.70
C GLN A 212 15.87 -0.36 -6.04
N GLU A 213 16.97 -1.12 -6.14
CA GLU A 213 17.32 -1.89 -7.34
C GLU A 213 16.32 -3.01 -7.67
N CYS A 214 15.48 -3.43 -6.72
CA CYS A 214 14.40 -4.38 -7.01
C CYS A 214 13.25 -3.76 -7.82
N THR A 215 13.21 -2.44 -7.94
CA THR A 215 12.15 -1.73 -8.68
C THR A 215 12.47 -1.49 -10.15
N THR A 216 13.69 -1.85 -10.59
CA THR A 216 14.25 -1.60 -11.94
C THR A 216 14.48 -2.89 -12.74
#